data_AF-A0A242LEA8-F1
#
_entry.id   AF-A0A242LEA8-F1
#
_cell.length_a   1.000
_cell.length_b   1.000
_cell.length_c   1.000
_cell.angle_alpha   90.00
_cell.angle_beta   90.00
_cell.angle_gamma   90.00
#
_symmetry.space_group_name_H-M   'P 1'
#
loop_
_entity.id
_entity.type
_entity.pdbx_description
1 polymer ?
#
loop_
_entity_poly.entity_id
_entity_poly.type
_entity_poly.pdbx_seq_one_letter_code
_entity_poly.pdbx_strand_id
1 'polypeptide(L)'
;MACHPFQMSSEMLVMILAGGQGTRLGKLTQNIAKPAVPFGGRYRIIDFTLSNCINSGIKNVGVVTQYQPLALNSHIGNGSSWG
;
A
#
# COMPACT_ATOMS: atom_id res chain seq x y z
N MET A 1 21.53 28.62 -5.62
CA MET A 1 20.78 27.80 -4.65
C MET A 1 20.36 26.52 -5.37
N ALA A 2 21.30 25.56 -5.53
CA ALA A 2 20.98 24.26 -6.09
C ALA A 2 20.42 23.40 -4.95
N CYS A 3 19.16 23.02 -5.04
CA CYS A 3 18.60 21.98 -4.17
C CYS A 3 19.38 20.70 -4.51
N HIS A 4 20.17 20.16 -3.58
CA HIS A 4 20.74 18.83 -3.76
C HIS A 4 19.58 17.85 -4.01
N PRO A 5 19.67 16.96 -5.01
CA PRO A 5 18.70 15.88 -5.10
C PRO A 5 18.75 15.11 -3.78
N PHE A 6 17.64 15.12 -3.04
CA PHE A 6 17.50 14.36 -1.81
C PHE A 6 17.51 12.88 -2.19
N GLN A 7 18.70 12.29 -2.17
CA GLN A 7 18.88 10.87 -2.40
C GLN A 7 18.38 10.16 -1.14
N MET A 8 17.15 9.64 -1.18
CA MET A 8 16.58 8.85 -0.10
C MET A 8 17.52 7.69 0.23
N SER A 9 18.03 7.67 1.46
CA SER A 9 18.99 6.67 1.92
C SER A 9 18.39 5.26 1.88
N SER A 10 19.22 4.26 1.60
CA SER A 10 18.86 2.82 1.70
C SER A 10 18.41 2.40 3.11
N GLU A 11 18.52 3.30 4.08
CA GLU A 11 18.26 3.09 5.51
C GLU A 11 16.79 3.36 5.91
N MET A 12 15.96 3.91 5.03
CA MET A 12 14.56 4.21 5.38
C MET A 12 13.64 3.02 5.06
N LEU A 13 12.88 2.57 6.06
CA LEU A 13 11.79 1.61 5.90
C LEU A 13 10.44 2.32 6.10
N VAL A 14 9.55 2.21 5.12
CA VAL A 14 8.14 2.62 5.29
C VAL A 14 7.31 1.44 5.73
N MET A 15 6.48 1.66 6.76
CA MET A 15 5.52 0.67 7.25
C MET A 15 4.10 1.13 6.97
N ILE A 16 3.41 0.43 6.07
CA ILE A 16 2.00 0.68 5.74
C ILE A 16 1.12 -0.16 6.67
N LEU A 17 0.31 0.50 7.50
CA LEU A 17 -0.65 -0.16 8.39
C LEU A 17 -1.94 -0.48 7.63
N ALA A 18 -2.01 -1.68 7.07
CA ALA A 18 -3.09 -2.14 6.22
C ALA A 18 -4.09 -3.09 6.93
N GLY A 19 -4.17 -3.01 8.27
CA GLY A 19 -5.03 -3.87 9.10
C GLY A 19 -6.48 -3.42 9.27
N GLY A 20 -6.89 -2.27 8.73
CA GLY A 20 -8.20 -1.69 8.97
C GLY A 20 -9.36 -2.51 8.38
N GLN A 21 -10.30 -2.95 9.24
CA GLN A 21 -11.53 -3.63 8.82
C GLN A 21 -12.43 -2.73 7.95
N GLY A 22 -12.46 -1.42 8.22
CA GLY A 22 -13.26 -0.48 7.42
C GLY A 22 -14.76 -0.61 7.58
N THR A 23 -15.24 -0.96 8.77
CA THR A 23 -16.66 -1.23 9.11
C THR A 23 -17.67 -0.22 8.56
N ARG A 24 -17.30 1.05 8.46
CA ARG A 24 -18.12 2.13 7.89
C ARG A 24 -18.44 1.98 6.39
N LEU A 25 -17.71 1.13 5.66
CA LEU A 25 -17.95 0.83 4.24
C LEU A 25 -18.96 -0.32 4.04
N GLY A 26 -19.45 -0.93 5.12
CA GLY A 26 -20.51 -1.93 5.09
C GLY A 26 -20.16 -3.14 4.21
N LYS A 27 -21.01 -3.42 3.23
CA LYS A 27 -20.88 -4.60 2.35
C LYS A 27 -19.55 -4.65 1.57
N LEU A 28 -18.92 -3.50 1.32
CA LEU A 28 -17.65 -3.44 0.59
C LEU A 28 -16.48 -4.09 1.35
N THR A 29 -16.55 -4.12 2.68
CA THR A 29 -15.50 -4.68 3.55
C THR A 29 -15.98 -5.88 4.36
N GLN A 30 -17.04 -6.55 3.89
CA GLN A 30 -17.58 -7.71 4.59
C GLN A 30 -16.59 -8.89 4.56
N ASN A 31 -15.95 -9.09 3.41
CA ASN A 31 -15.09 -10.26 3.13
C ASN A 31 -13.66 -9.89 2.73
N ILE A 32 -13.33 -8.59 2.70
CA ILE A 32 -11.99 -8.09 2.41
C ILE A 32 -11.62 -6.94 3.35
N ALA A 33 -10.32 -6.79 3.61
CA ALA A 33 -9.77 -5.63 4.31
C ALA A 33 -10.03 -4.34 3.52
N LYS A 34 -10.21 -3.21 4.22
CA LYS A 34 -10.38 -1.88 3.58
C LYS A 34 -9.32 -1.60 2.50
N PRO A 35 -8.02 -1.87 2.69
CA PRO A 35 -7.01 -1.57 1.68
C PRO A 35 -7.16 -2.39 0.39
N ALA A 36 -7.85 -3.54 0.44
CA ALA A 36 -8.12 -4.40 -0.71
C ALA A 36 -9.39 -4.00 -1.49
N VAL A 37 -10.15 -3.01 -1.02
CA VAL A 37 -11.37 -2.55 -1.70
C VAL A 37 -10.99 -1.96 -3.07
N PRO A 38 -11.66 -2.37 -4.17
CA PRO A 38 -11.47 -1.79 -5.49
C PRO A 38 -11.79 -0.30 -5.54
N PHE A 39 -11.03 0.46 -6.31
CA PHE A 39 -11.16 1.89 -6.49
C PHE A 39 -10.83 2.30 -7.93
N GLY A 40 -11.64 3.17 -8.53
CA GLY A 40 -11.36 3.72 -9.87
C GLY A 40 -11.29 2.67 -10.99
N GLY A 41 -12.00 1.55 -10.85
CA GLY A 41 -12.15 0.51 -11.89
C GLY A 41 -10.99 -0.49 -12.00
N ARG A 42 -9.74 -0.07 -11.78
CA ARG A 42 -8.55 -0.94 -11.95
C ARG A 42 -7.67 -1.05 -10.70
N TYR A 43 -7.84 -0.17 -9.74
CA TYR A 43 -6.96 -0.07 -8.58
C TYR A 43 -7.63 -0.60 -7.33
N ARG A 44 -6.87 -0.70 -6.25
CA ARG A 44 -7.33 -0.86 -4.87
C ARG A 44 -6.84 0.32 -4.04
N ILE A 45 -7.48 0.54 -2.89
CA ILE A 45 -7.12 1.66 -2.01
C ILE A 45 -5.62 1.67 -1.65
N ILE A 46 -5.01 0.50 -1.43
CA ILE A 46 -3.57 0.42 -1.10
C ILE A 46 -2.64 0.90 -2.22
N ASP A 47 -3.07 0.84 -3.48
CA ASP A 47 -2.23 1.17 -4.63
C ASP A 47 -1.78 2.62 -4.60
N PHE A 48 -2.60 3.51 -4.05
CA PHE A 48 -2.27 4.92 -3.88
C PHE A 48 -1.11 5.11 -2.90
N THR A 49 -1.12 4.41 -1.77
CA THR A 49 -0.03 4.51 -0.79
C THR A 49 1.27 3.91 -1.33
N LEU A 50 1.20 2.75 -1.99
CA LEU A 50 2.36 2.12 -2.62
C LEU A 50 2.94 2.98 -3.76
N SER A 51 2.08 3.53 -4.61
CA SER A 51 2.49 4.44 -5.70
C SER A 51 3.13 5.71 -5.16
N ASN A 52 2.63 6.24 -4.03
CA ASN A 52 3.27 7.39 -3.38
C ASN A 52 4.69 7.06 -2.90
N CYS A 53 4.92 5.86 -2.34
CA CYS A 53 6.27 5.44 -1.95
C CYS A 53 7.21 5.42 -3.16
N ILE A 54 6.82 4.76 -4.24
CA ILE A 54 7.63 4.65 -5.47
C ILE A 54 7.89 6.01 -6.11
N ASN A 55 6.85 6.84 -6.25
CA ASN A 55 6.98 8.20 -6.80
C ASN A 55 7.85 9.10 -5.93
N SER A 56 8.06 8.74 -4.65
CA SER A 56 8.97 9.43 -3.72
C SER A 56 10.36 8.79 -3.64
N GLY A 57 10.67 7.80 -4.49
CA GLY A 57 11.95 7.09 -4.49
C GLY A 57 12.14 6.10 -3.34
N ILE A 58 11.07 5.74 -2.62
CA ILE A 58 11.12 4.82 -1.48
C ILE A 58 10.83 3.40 -1.95
N LYS A 59 11.82 2.50 -1.79
CA LYS A 59 11.74 1.10 -2.25
C LYS A 59 11.56 0.08 -1.13
N ASN A 60 12.01 0.40 0.08
CA ASN A 60 11.88 -0.48 1.24
C ASN A 60 10.54 -0.23 1.92
N VAL A 61 9.55 -1.07 1.61
CA VAL A 61 8.18 -0.93 2.13
C VAL A 61 7.72 -2.24 2.78
N GLY A 62 7.38 -2.20 4.06
CA GLY A 62 6.67 -3.26 4.76
C GLY A 62 5.17 -2.96 4.83
N VAL A 63 4.34 -3.97 4.60
CA VAL A 63 2.87 -3.85 4.74
C VAL A 63 2.41 -4.73 5.90
N VAL A 64 1.91 -4.10 6.96
CA VAL A 64 1.40 -4.77 8.15
C VAL A 64 -0.09 -5.02 7.97
N THR A 65 -0.47 -6.30 7.88
CA THR A 65 -1.86 -6.72 7.68
C THR A 65 -2.42 -7.38 8.94
N GLN A 66 -3.75 -7.44 9.07
CA GLN A 66 -4.41 -8.05 10.23
C GLN A 66 -5.73 -8.71 9.84
N TYR A 67 -6.77 -7.92 9.57
CA TYR A 67 -8.09 -8.45 9.25
C TYR A 67 -8.19 -8.88 7.77
N GLN A 68 -8.68 -10.09 7.51
CA GLN A 68 -8.91 -10.65 6.15
C GLN A 68 -7.78 -10.33 5.12
N PRO A 69 -6.53 -10.72 5.39
CA PRO A 69 -5.36 -10.25 4.63
C PRO A 69 -5.18 -10.95 3.27
N LEU A 70 -5.80 -12.10 3.04
CA LEU A 70 -5.51 -12.95 1.88
C LEU A 70 -5.68 -12.24 0.53
N ALA A 71 -6.78 -11.51 0.35
CA ALA A 71 -7.05 -10.77 -0.89
C ALA A 71 -6.03 -9.64 -1.10
N LEU A 72 -5.59 -9.00 -0.01
CA LEU A 72 -4.59 -7.93 -0.05
C LEU A 72 -3.20 -8.50 -0.38
N ASN A 73 -2.79 -9.55 0.31
CA ASN A 73 -1.50 -10.21 0.10
C ASN A 73 -1.38 -10.76 -1.32
N SER A 74 -2.45 -11.36 -1.86
CA SER A 74 -2.46 -11.87 -3.23
C SER A 74 -2.31 -10.77 -4.28
N HIS A 75 -2.81 -9.56 -3.99
CA HIS A 75 -2.70 -8.40 -4.89
C HIS A 75 -1.34 -7.73 -4.87
N ILE A 76 -0.74 -7.62 -3.69
CA ILE A 76 0.63 -7.09 -3.55
C ILE A 76 1.63 -8.10 -4.11
N GLY A 77 1.40 -9.39 -3.87
CA GLY A 77 2.32 -10.45 -4.27
C GLY A 77 3.71 -10.26 -3.67
N ASN A 78 4.73 -10.34 -4.51
CA ASN A 78 6.12 -10.06 -4.15
C ASN A 78 6.51 -8.57 -4.33
N GLY A 79 5.56 -7.69 -4.61
CA GLY A 79 5.81 -6.26 -4.83
C GLY A 79 6.37 -5.90 -6.21
N SER A 80 6.63 -6.87 -7.09
CA SER A 80 7.27 -6.62 -8.41
C SER A 80 6.52 -5.65 -9.32
N SER A 81 5.20 -5.48 -9.14
CA SER A 81 4.41 -4.49 -9.87
C SER A 81 4.81 -3.03 -9.59
N TRP A 82 5.59 -2.77 -8.53
CA TRP A 82 6.02 -1.44 -8.10
C TRP A 82 7.52 -1.16 -8.28
N GLY A 83 8.32 -2.18 -8.61
CA GLY A 83 9.75 -2.05 -8.92
C GLY A 83 10.69 -2.79 -7.97
#